data_AF-A0A4U0VB78-F1
#
_entry.id   AF-A0A4U0VB78-F1
#
_cell.length_a   1.000
_cell.length_b   1.000
_cell.length_c   1.000
_cell.angle_alpha   90.00
_cell.angle_beta   90.00
_cell.angle_gamma   90.00
#
_symmetry.space_group_name_H-M   'P 1'
#
loop_
_entity.id
_entity.type
_entity.pdbx_description
1 polymer ?
#
loop_
_entity_poly.entity_id
_entity_poly.type
_entity_poly.pdbx_seq_one_letter_code
_entity_poly.pdbx_strand_id
1 'polypeptide(L)'
;MPRPLQESDLIFAPAASSLKTALGELKRSHLSITNRLQSIQQDADFVLGVSRAYDLPLVANERCGSWYIPPERKAGSAYFKSTDGHFGEWAFSLRRLNLQVLDVLGQYGGVSNYVQGAADDSESWALGLGPALFWANNALLMTAPESELPALIEEIVAESVKVTSMRLPTQVKPAASLWIANNASAEKVYADFDIVICCSVTVNAMLTTVLKTSYVHLACSNGKNGSRQLRTELPKLRLLASKISQSSRILVTCETGKDLAVGVALAILCTLYSSDGRLRLGSTDEVPDFVSKPLIKHRLSWIMVCMPDAAPSRATLQSVNAYLMG
;
A
#
# COMPACT_ATOMS: atom_id res chain seq x y z
N MET A 1 -29.15 37.57 -47.11
CA MET A 1 -28.04 36.60 -47.00
C MET A 1 -28.60 35.31 -46.41
N PRO A 2 -28.25 34.12 -46.93
CA PRO A 2 -28.66 32.86 -46.32
C PRO A 2 -28.03 32.72 -44.93
N ARG A 3 -28.82 32.27 -43.96
CA ARG A 3 -28.37 32.00 -42.58
C ARG A 3 -27.25 30.95 -42.61
N PRO A 4 -26.18 31.10 -41.79
CA PRO A 4 -25.14 30.08 -41.68
C PRO A 4 -25.72 28.76 -41.16
N LEU A 5 -25.32 27.65 -41.79
CA LEU A 5 -25.70 26.29 -41.38
C LEU A 5 -25.29 26.05 -39.93
N GLN A 6 -26.21 25.51 -39.13
CA GLN A 6 -25.96 25.08 -37.76
C GLN A 6 -25.86 23.55 -37.69
N GLU A 7 -25.27 23.03 -36.61
CA GLU A 7 -25.08 21.59 -36.40
C GLU A 7 -26.42 20.82 -36.42
N SER A 8 -27.52 21.48 -36.05
CA SER A 8 -28.89 20.95 -36.16
C SER A 8 -29.39 20.75 -37.60
N ASP A 9 -28.76 21.42 -38.58
CA ASP A 9 -29.13 21.37 -39.99
C ASP A 9 -28.43 20.21 -40.72
N LEU A 10 -27.50 19.52 -40.02
CA LEU A 10 -26.83 18.31 -40.51
C LEU A 10 -27.74 17.10 -40.32
N ILE A 11 -28.39 16.67 -41.41
CA ILE A 11 -29.15 15.41 -41.44
C ILE A 11 -28.15 14.24 -41.49
N PHE A 12 -27.76 13.73 -40.33
CA PHE A 12 -27.04 12.46 -40.27
C PHE A 12 -27.98 11.33 -40.71
N ALA A 13 -27.50 10.45 -41.58
CA ALA A 13 -28.28 9.28 -42.00
C ALA A 13 -28.72 8.48 -40.75
N PRO A 14 -29.95 7.92 -40.70
CA PRO A 14 -30.40 7.08 -39.59
C PRO A 14 -29.46 5.91 -39.25
N ALA A 15 -28.65 5.47 -40.22
CA ALA A 15 -27.59 4.49 -40.01
C ALA A 15 -26.44 4.99 -39.10
N ALA A 16 -26.10 6.29 -39.15
CA ALA A 16 -25.05 6.87 -38.32
C ALA A 16 -25.48 7.02 -36.85
N SER A 17 -26.75 7.34 -36.59
CA SER A 17 -27.30 7.36 -35.23
C SER A 17 -27.42 5.94 -34.65
N SER A 18 -27.87 4.97 -35.46
CA SER A 18 -27.88 3.55 -35.09
C SER A 18 -26.47 3.02 -34.75
N LEU A 19 -25.47 3.33 -35.58
CA LEU A 19 -24.07 2.97 -35.32
C LEU A 19 -23.53 3.60 -34.03
N LYS A 20 -23.84 4.89 -33.77
CA LYS A 20 -23.45 5.56 -32.52
C LYS A 20 -24.06 4.86 -31.30
N THR A 21 -25.34 4.48 -31.37
CA THR A 21 -26.02 3.74 -30.30
C THR A 21 -25.39 2.38 -30.10
N ALA A 22 -25.19 1.60 -31.17
CA ALA A 22 -24.56 0.28 -31.12
C ALA A 22 -23.13 0.34 -30.57
N LEU A 23 -22.31 1.31 -31.01
CA LEU A 23 -20.97 1.54 -30.46
C LEU A 23 -21.03 1.98 -29.00
N GLY A 24 -22.05 2.75 -28.60
CA GLY A 24 -22.27 3.15 -27.21
C GLY A 24 -22.68 1.99 -26.31
N GLU A 25 -23.50 1.07 -26.82
CA GLU A 25 -23.88 -0.18 -26.15
C GLU A 25 -22.70 -1.13 -26.05
N LEU A 26 -21.94 -1.29 -27.13
CA LEU A 26 -20.73 -2.11 -27.15
C LEU A 26 -19.70 -1.56 -26.15
N LYS A 27 -19.47 -0.24 -26.11
CA LYS A 27 -18.63 0.38 -25.08
C LYS A 27 -19.16 0.09 -23.67
N ARG A 28 -20.45 0.27 -23.40
CA ARG A 28 -21.03 -0.06 -22.10
C ARG A 28 -20.85 -1.54 -21.73
N SER A 29 -21.01 -2.45 -22.70
CA SER A 29 -20.79 -3.88 -22.49
C SER A 29 -19.33 -4.19 -22.15
N HIS A 30 -18.36 -3.58 -22.84
CA HIS A 30 -16.93 -3.69 -22.50
C HIS A 30 -16.60 -3.10 -21.13
N LEU A 31 -17.45 -2.20 -20.61
CA LEU A 31 -17.32 -1.60 -19.29
C LEU A 31 -18.01 -2.42 -18.16
N SER A 32 -18.66 -3.54 -18.48
CA SER A 32 -19.33 -4.42 -17.50
C SER A 32 -18.34 -5.08 -16.54
N ILE A 33 -18.82 -5.40 -15.34
CA ILE A 33 -18.03 -6.08 -14.30
C ILE A 33 -17.67 -7.50 -14.78
N THR A 34 -18.63 -8.21 -15.37
CA THR A 34 -18.42 -9.54 -15.96
C THR A 34 -17.25 -9.54 -16.93
N ASN A 35 -17.22 -8.59 -17.88
CA ASN A 35 -16.14 -8.54 -18.87
C ASN A 35 -14.78 -8.17 -18.24
N ARG A 36 -14.73 -7.36 -17.18
CA ARG A 36 -13.49 -7.12 -16.42
C ARG A 36 -12.99 -8.37 -15.74
N LEU A 37 -13.86 -9.07 -15.01
CA LEU A 37 -13.50 -10.29 -14.29
C LEU A 37 -13.01 -11.37 -15.28
N GLN A 38 -13.69 -11.52 -16.41
CA GLN A 38 -13.27 -12.42 -17.48
C GLN A 38 -11.94 -12.01 -18.12
N SER A 39 -11.74 -10.72 -18.39
CA SER A 39 -10.46 -10.20 -18.89
C SER A 39 -9.33 -10.47 -17.91
N ILE A 40 -9.55 -10.28 -16.60
CA ILE A 40 -8.57 -10.59 -15.56
C ILE A 40 -8.24 -12.08 -15.56
N GLN A 41 -9.24 -12.96 -15.65
CA GLN A 41 -9.02 -14.40 -15.70
C GLN A 41 -8.22 -14.82 -16.95
N GLN A 42 -8.56 -14.28 -18.12
CA GLN A 42 -7.85 -14.55 -19.37
C GLN A 42 -6.39 -14.10 -19.31
N ASP A 43 -6.15 -12.88 -18.81
CA ASP A 43 -4.82 -12.35 -18.61
C ASP A 43 -4.03 -13.20 -17.60
N ALA A 44 -4.68 -13.69 -16.53
CA ALA A 44 -4.06 -14.58 -15.57
C ALA A 44 -3.64 -15.92 -16.19
N ASP A 45 -4.51 -16.53 -17.00
CA ASP A 45 -4.22 -17.77 -17.71
C ASP A 45 -3.04 -17.60 -18.70
N PHE A 46 -2.99 -16.46 -19.39
CA PHE A 46 -1.87 -16.09 -20.25
C PHE A 46 -0.55 -15.98 -19.46
N VAL A 47 -0.55 -15.25 -18.34
CA VAL A 47 0.62 -15.08 -17.48
C VAL A 47 1.12 -16.43 -16.93
N LEU A 48 0.21 -17.30 -16.53
CA LEU A 48 0.53 -18.67 -16.12
C LEU A 48 1.10 -19.50 -17.27
N GLY A 49 0.59 -19.32 -18.50
CA GLY A 49 1.12 -19.93 -19.71
C GLY A 49 2.56 -19.52 -19.99
N VAL A 50 2.85 -18.22 -19.92
CA VAL A 50 4.22 -17.68 -20.11
C VAL A 50 5.17 -18.24 -19.04
N SER A 51 4.77 -18.21 -17.76
CA SER A 51 5.59 -18.78 -16.67
C SER A 51 5.94 -20.25 -16.93
N ARG A 52 4.99 -21.06 -17.40
CA ARG A 52 5.24 -22.47 -17.75
C ARG A 52 6.14 -22.63 -18.96
N ALA A 53 5.98 -21.79 -19.99
CA ALA A 53 6.76 -21.89 -21.23
C ALA A 53 8.25 -21.58 -21.03
N TYR A 54 8.56 -20.66 -20.11
CA TYR A 54 9.93 -20.24 -19.82
C TYR A 54 10.50 -20.85 -18.52
N ASP A 55 9.69 -21.62 -17.78
CA ASP A 55 10.02 -22.15 -16.46
C ASP A 55 10.52 -21.06 -15.48
N LEU A 56 9.86 -19.90 -15.51
CA LEU A 56 10.21 -18.74 -14.70
C LEU A 56 9.18 -18.46 -13.61
N PRO A 57 9.62 -18.05 -12.41
CA PRO A 57 8.72 -17.66 -11.34
C PRO A 57 7.96 -16.38 -11.67
N LEU A 58 6.77 -16.25 -11.09
CA LEU A 58 5.91 -15.08 -11.25
C LEU A 58 6.13 -14.08 -10.11
N VAL A 59 6.47 -12.85 -10.48
CA VAL A 59 6.56 -11.72 -9.56
C VAL A 59 5.43 -10.75 -9.87
N ALA A 60 4.58 -10.46 -8.89
CA ALA A 60 3.48 -9.54 -9.07
C ALA A 60 3.91 -8.09 -8.85
N ASN A 61 3.75 -7.22 -9.84
CA ASN A 61 3.77 -5.78 -9.58
C ASN A 61 2.51 -5.37 -8.83
N GLU A 62 2.60 -5.00 -7.55
CA GLU A 62 1.48 -4.70 -6.64
C GLU A 62 0.59 -3.52 -7.08
N ARG A 63 0.92 -2.83 -8.18
CA ARG A 63 -0.02 -1.92 -8.84
C ARG A 63 -1.28 -2.63 -9.34
N CYS A 64 -1.09 -3.76 -10.02
CA CYS A 64 -2.19 -4.52 -10.62
C CYS A 64 -1.87 -6.01 -10.81
N GLY A 65 -0.60 -6.39 -10.83
CA GLY A 65 -0.10 -7.76 -11.03
C GLY A 65 -0.74 -8.82 -10.13
N SER A 66 -1.10 -8.46 -8.90
CA SER A 66 -1.76 -9.40 -7.96
C SER A 66 -3.16 -9.84 -8.42
N TRP A 67 -3.80 -9.13 -9.35
CA TRP A 67 -5.04 -9.58 -9.97
C TRP A 67 -4.84 -10.72 -10.96
N TYR A 68 -3.65 -10.83 -11.56
CA TYR A 68 -3.37 -11.77 -12.65
C TYR A 68 -2.51 -12.96 -12.21
N ILE A 69 -2.12 -13.02 -10.95
CA ILE A 69 -1.29 -14.09 -10.41
C ILE A 69 -2.02 -14.71 -9.21
N PRO A 70 -2.47 -15.97 -9.31
CA PRO A 70 -3.01 -16.69 -8.17
C PRO A 70 -2.04 -16.70 -6.98
N PRO A 71 -2.50 -16.51 -5.74
CA PRO A 71 -1.64 -16.38 -4.56
C PRO A 71 -0.62 -17.53 -4.41
N GLU A 72 -1.02 -18.76 -4.73
CA GLU A 72 -0.19 -19.96 -4.66
C GLU A 72 0.89 -20.05 -5.74
N ARG A 73 0.79 -19.23 -6.80
CA ARG A 73 1.77 -19.15 -7.89
C ARG A 73 2.69 -17.93 -7.78
N LYS A 74 2.44 -17.04 -6.82
CA LYS A 74 3.19 -15.81 -6.63
C LYS A 74 4.49 -16.07 -5.88
N ALA A 75 5.61 -16.04 -6.59
CA ALA A 75 6.95 -16.20 -6.01
C ALA A 75 7.46 -14.94 -5.31
N GLY A 76 6.94 -13.77 -5.67
CA GLY A 76 7.34 -12.51 -5.05
C GLY A 76 6.47 -11.34 -5.50
N SER A 77 6.83 -10.15 -5.01
CA SER A 77 6.16 -8.91 -5.36
C SER A 77 7.14 -7.80 -5.70
N ALA A 78 6.68 -6.81 -6.45
CA ALA A 78 7.40 -5.59 -6.81
C ALA A 78 6.43 -4.40 -6.86
N TYR A 79 6.95 -3.18 -6.93
CA TYR A 79 6.15 -1.95 -7.06
C TYR A 79 6.80 -1.00 -8.08
N PHE A 80 6.93 -1.45 -9.33
CA PHE A 80 7.42 -0.60 -10.41
C PHE A 80 6.33 0.38 -10.87
N LYS A 81 6.72 1.60 -11.23
CA LYS A 81 5.89 2.57 -11.98
C LYS A 81 6.18 2.43 -13.46
N SER A 82 5.23 2.87 -14.28
CA SER A 82 5.41 3.02 -15.71
C SER A 82 6.60 3.90 -16.09
N THR A 83 6.93 4.90 -15.26
CA THR A 83 8.07 5.80 -15.51
C THR A 83 9.42 5.24 -15.10
N ASP A 84 9.47 4.16 -14.30
CA ASP A 84 10.75 3.64 -13.82
C ASP A 84 11.54 3.05 -15.02
N GLY A 85 12.75 3.56 -15.28
CA GLY A 85 13.58 3.14 -16.42
C GLY A 85 13.36 3.95 -17.71
N HIS A 86 12.41 4.89 -17.73
CA HIS A 86 12.28 5.85 -18.83
C HIS A 86 13.51 6.75 -18.94
N PHE A 87 13.73 7.36 -20.11
CA PHE A 87 14.81 8.33 -20.32
C PHE A 87 14.76 9.44 -19.26
N GLY A 88 15.84 9.59 -18.48
CA GLY A 88 15.94 10.55 -17.38
C GLY A 88 15.44 10.05 -16.01
N GLU A 89 14.79 8.89 -15.93
CA GLU A 89 14.25 8.28 -14.70
C GLU A 89 14.96 6.96 -14.37
N TRP A 90 16.29 7.04 -14.26
CA TRP A 90 17.17 5.87 -14.02
C TRP A 90 17.57 5.72 -12.55
N ALA A 91 17.24 6.70 -11.71
CA ALA A 91 17.56 6.65 -10.29
C ALA A 91 16.64 5.67 -9.55
N PHE A 92 17.21 4.84 -8.67
CA PHE A 92 16.44 3.92 -7.83
C PHE A 92 15.47 4.66 -6.91
N SER A 93 14.24 4.16 -6.83
CA SER A 93 13.26 4.69 -5.89
C SER A 93 13.54 4.16 -4.48
N LEU A 94 14.01 5.02 -3.59
CA LEU A 94 14.18 4.67 -2.16
C LEU A 94 12.85 4.39 -1.43
N ARG A 95 11.72 4.67 -2.09
CA ARG A 95 10.36 4.29 -1.62
C ARG A 95 9.89 2.95 -2.16
N ARG A 96 10.51 2.45 -3.22
CA ARG A 96 10.06 1.28 -4.00
C ARG A 96 11.31 0.58 -4.50
N LEU A 97 12.07 0.05 -3.56
CA LEU A 97 13.40 -0.47 -3.82
C LEU A 97 13.36 -1.72 -4.70
N ASN A 98 12.32 -2.54 -4.54
CA ASN A 98 12.12 -3.81 -5.27
C ASN A 98 13.30 -4.79 -5.14
N LEU A 99 14.08 -4.70 -4.05
CA LEU A 99 15.28 -5.54 -3.84
C LEU A 99 14.93 -7.01 -3.69
N GLN A 100 13.73 -7.33 -3.19
CA GLN A 100 13.22 -8.70 -3.10
C GLN A 100 13.15 -9.41 -4.46
N VAL A 101 13.12 -8.67 -5.57
CA VAL A 101 13.16 -9.25 -6.92
C VAL A 101 14.54 -9.84 -7.21
N LEU A 102 15.61 -9.28 -6.62
CA LEU A 102 16.97 -9.79 -6.80
C LEU A 102 17.15 -11.19 -6.18
N ASP A 103 16.46 -11.47 -5.07
CA ASP A 103 16.50 -12.81 -4.45
C ASP A 103 15.93 -13.87 -5.40
N VAL A 104 14.79 -13.56 -6.03
CA VAL A 104 14.17 -14.42 -7.04
C VAL A 104 15.06 -14.55 -8.28
N LEU A 105 15.62 -13.44 -8.77
CA LEU A 105 16.54 -13.47 -9.91
C LEU A 105 17.80 -14.30 -9.63
N GLY A 106 18.36 -14.19 -8.43
CA GLY A 106 19.53 -14.96 -8.02
C GLY A 106 19.25 -16.46 -7.94
N GLN A 107 18.02 -16.85 -7.58
CA GLN A 107 17.62 -18.26 -7.48
C GLN A 107 17.24 -18.89 -8.83
N TYR A 108 16.56 -18.14 -9.70
CA TYR A 108 15.95 -18.69 -10.92
C TYR A 108 16.57 -18.19 -12.23
N GLY A 109 17.51 -17.24 -12.18
CA GLY A 109 18.16 -16.67 -13.37
C GLY A 109 17.28 -15.74 -14.21
N GLY A 110 16.02 -15.53 -13.81
CA GLY A 110 15.04 -14.69 -14.49
C GLY A 110 13.71 -14.62 -13.74
N VAL A 111 12.82 -13.72 -14.17
CA VAL A 111 11.44 -13.63 -13.67
C VAL A 111 10.49 -13.30 -14.82
N SER A 112 9.25 -13.81 -14.75
CA SER A 112 8.16 -13.34 -15.61
C SER A 112 7.31 -12.33 -14.82
N ASN A 113 7.01 -11.19 -15.45
CA ASN A 113 6.23 -10.11 -14.85
C ASN A 113 5.12 -9.67 -15.82
N TYR A 114 3.99 -9.28 -15.28
CA TYR A 114 2.86 -8.70 -16.03
C TYR A 114 2.63 -7.26 -15.60
N VAL A 115 2.36 -6.38 -16.56
CA VAL A 115 2.46 -4.93 -16.34
C VAL A 115 1.15 -4.17 -16.57
N GLN A 116 0.18 -4.63 -17.39
CA GLN A 116 -1.05 -3.86 -17.68
C GLN A 116 -2.23 -4.73 -18.10
N GLY A 117 -3.42 -4.50 -17.53
CA GLY A 117 -4.70 -5.15 -17.91
C GLY A 117 -5.91 -4.47 -17.24
N ALA A 118 -7.10 -5.07 -17.31
CA ALA A 118 -8.38 -4.50 -16.86
C ALA A 118 -8.48 -4.10 -15.36
N ALA A 119 -7.53 -4.53 -14.52
CA ALA A 119 -7.50 -4.20 -13.10
C ALA A 119 -6.73 -2.90 -12.76
N ASP A 120 -6.13 -2.21 -13.74
CA ASP A 120 -5.35 -0.98 -13.50
C ASP A 120 -6.21 0.16 -12.91
N ASP A 121 -7.50 0.19 -13.25
CA ASP A 121 -8.48 1.14 -12.70
C ASP A 121 -9.54 0.45 -11.82
N SER A 122 -9.21 -0.67 -11.17
CA SER A 122 -10.15 -1.42 -10.32
C SER A 122 -10.91 -0.57 -9.31
N GLU A 123 -10.33 0.53 -8.83
CA GLU A 123 -10.98 1.52 -7.98
C GLU A 123 -12.28 2.12 -8.58
N SER A 124 -12.43 2.11 -9.91
CA SER A 124 -13.56 2.68 -10.66
C SER A 124 -14.76 1.73 -10.77
N TRP A 125 -14.55 0.41 -10.65
CA TRP A 125 -15.55 -0.60 -11.00
C TRP A 125 -15.65 -1.77 -10.02
N ALA A 126 -14.59 -2.06 -9.26
CA ALA A 126 -14.49 -3.29 -8.49
C ALA A 126 -15.24 -3.24 -7.16
N LEU A 127 -15.88 -2.11 -6.80
CA LEU A 127 -16.73 -1.98 -5.60
C LEU A 127 -16.04 -2.44 -4.30
N GLY A 128 -14.73 -2.20 -4.19
CA GLY A 128 -13.91 -2.63 -3.04
C GLY A 128 -13.38 -4.07 -3.12
N LEU A 129 -13.75 -4.84 -4.14
CA LEU A 129 -13.14 -6.13 -4.43
C LEU A 129 -11.64 -5.94 -4.70
N GLY A 130 -10.81 -6.59 -3.89
CA GLY A 130 -9.37 -6.66 -4.09
C GLY A 130 -8.94 -7.99 -4.71
N PRO A 131 -7.68 -8.11 -5.17
CA PRO A 131 -7.17 -9.32 -5.83
C PRO A 131 -7.26 -10.57 -4.94
N ALA A 132 -7.02 -10.44 -3.64
CA ALA A 132 -7.12 -11.57 -2.71
C ALA A 132 -8.56 -12.10 -2.60
N LEU A 133 -9.55 -11.20 -2.54
CA LEU A 133 -10.97 -11.56 -2.49
C LEU A 133 -11.45 -12.12 -3.83
N PHE A 134 -10.96 -11.55 -4.94
CA PHE A 134 -11.21 -12.08 -6.27
C PHE A 134 -10.76 -13.54 -6.39
N TRP A 135 -9.51 -13.86 -6.04
CA TRP A 135 -9.00 -15.23 -6.11
C TRP A 135 -9.71 -16.18 -5.15
N ALA A 136 -10.00 -15.74 -3.92
CA ALA A 136 -10.72 -16.55 -2.94
C ALA A 136 -12.16 -16.88 -3.36
N ASN A 137 -12.80 -16.02 -4.16
CA ASN A 137 -14.19 -16.16 -4.59
C ASN A 137 -14.33 -16.31 -6.12
N ASN A 138 -13.25 -16.68 -6.82
CA ASN A 138 -13.17 -16.63 -8.28
C ASN A 138 -14.29 -17.44 -8.94
N ALA A 139 -14.50 -18.68 -8.51
CA ALA A 139 -15.53 -19.55 -9.07
C ALA A 139 -16.95 -18.95 -8.95
N LEU A 140 -17.24 -18.30 -7.82
CA LEU A 140 -18.54 -17.66 -7.57
C LEU A 140 -18.70 -16.39 -8.43
N LEU A 141 -17.68 -15.53 -8.45
CA LEU A 141 -17.66 -14.30 -9.23
C LEU A 141 -17.75 -14.55 -10.74
N MET A 142 -17.15 -15.64 -11.25
CA MET A 142 -17.16 -15.97 -12.68
C MET A 142 -18.48 -16.58 -13.17
N THR A 143 -19.35 -17.03 -12.26
CA THR A 143 -20.64 -17.66 -12.59
C THR A 143 -21.85 -16.77 -12.29
N ALA A 144 -21.68 -15.73 -11.47
CA ALA A 144 -22.75 -14.79 -11.14
C ALA A 144 -23.16 -13.94 -12.37
N PRO A 145 -24.46 -13.65 -12.55
CA PRO A 145 -24.93 -12.77 -13.61
C PRO A 145 -24.56 -11.30 -13.33
N GLU A 146 -24.37 -10.51 -14.38
CA GLU A 146 -23.97 -9.09 -14.29
C GLU A 146 -24.86 -8.27 -13.33
N SER A 147 -26.16 -8.56 -13.29
CA SER A 147 -27.12 -7.86 -12.42
C SER A 147 -26.93 -8.15 -10.93
N GLU A 148 -26.35 -9.30 -10.58
CA GLU A 148 -26.13 -9.72 -9.18
C GLU A 148 -24.71 -9.42 -8.69
N LEU A 149 -23.75 -9.25 -9.61
CA LEU A 149 -22.35 -8.99 -9.30
C LEU A 149 -22.14 -7.82 -8.33
N PRO A 150 -22.80 -6.65 -8.46
CA PRO A 150 -22.59 -5.56 -7.51
C PRO A 150 -22.93 -5.94 -6.07
N ALA A 151 -24.10 -6.57 -5.84
CA ALA A 151 -24.55 -6.97 -4.52
C ALA A 151 -23.67 -8.09 -3.94
N LEU A 152 -23.29 -9.06 -4.77
CA LEU A 152 -22.38 -10.13 -4.40
C LEU A 152 -21.01 -9.60 -3.97
N ILE A 153 -20.44 -8.65 -4.71
CA ILE A 153 -19.16 -8.05 -4.36
C ILE A 153 -19.27 -7.30 -3.02
N GLU A 154 -20.32 -6.51 -2.82
CA GLU A 154 -20.55 -5.80 -1.56
C GLU A 154 -20.65 -6.78 -0.38
N GLU A 155 -21.32 -7.92 -0.55
CA GLU A 155 -21.40 -8.97 0.47
C GLU A 155 -20.03 -9.58 0.78
N ILE A 156 -19.26 -9.97 -0.25
CA ILE A 156 -17.90 -10.52 -0.10
C ILE A 156 -17.00 -9.53 0.65
N VAL A 157 -17.06 -8.25 0.26
CA VAL A 157 -16.26 -7.19 0.89
C VAL A 157 -16.71 -6.98 2.34
N ALA A 158 -18.00 -6.90 2.61
CA ALA A 158 -18.53 -6.74 3.97
C ALA A 158 -18.14 -7.90 4.90
N GLU A 159 -18.17 -9.14 4.40
CA GLU A 159 -17.74 -10.31 5.16
C GLU A 159 -16.23 -10.27 5.44
N SER A 160 -15.43 -9.83 4.47
CA SER A 160 -13.98 -9.69 4.63
C SER A 160 -13.59 -8.66 5.72
N VAL A 161 -14.39 -7.61 5.92
CA VAL A 161 -14.15 -6.58 6.95
C VAL A 161 -14.35 -7.17 8.36
N LYS A 162 -15.21 -8.18 8.52
CA LYS A 162 -15.38 -8.89 9.80
C LYS A 162 -14.12 -9.67 10.17
N VAL A 163 -13.36 -10.13 9.18
CA VAL A 163 -12.07 -10.78 9.39
C VAL A 163 -11.00 -9.72 9.56
N THR A 164 -10.69 -9.41 10.82
CA THR A 164 -9.59 -8.48 11.13
C THR A 164 -8.25 -9.09 10.69
N SER A 165 -7.74 -8.70 9.52
CA SER A 165 -6.44 -9.16 9.06
C SER A 165 -5.36 -8.70 10.04
N MET A 166 -4.60 -9.63 10.60
CA MET A 166 -3.51 -9.32 11.51
C MET A 166 -2.20 -9.17 10.73
N ARG A 167 -1.50 -8.06 10.95
CA ARG A 167 -0.13 -7.85 10.48
C ARG A 167 0.80 -7.90 11.68
N LEU A 168 1.48 -9.04 11.84
CA LEU A 168 2.42 -9.26 12.93
C LEU A 168 3.57 -8.23 12.92
N PRO A 169 4.16 -7.93 14.09
CA PRO A 169 5.26 -6.98 14.19
C PRO A 169 6.45 -7.35 13.31
N THR A 170 6.84 -6.42 12.43
CA THR A 170 8.06 -6.52 11.63
C THR A 170 9.13 -5.61 12.22
N GLN A 171 10.30 -6.17 12.52
CA GLN A 171 11.44 -5.40 13.04
C GLN A 171 12.06 -4.56 11.93
N VAL A 172 12.34 -3.28 12.21
CA VAL A 172 13.00 -2.39 11.26
C VAL A 172 14.50 -2.42 11.47
N LYS A 173 15.25 -3.14 10.63
CA LYS A 173 16.72 -3.20 10.70
C LYS A 173 17.36 -2.00 9.99
N PRO A 174 18.48 -1.47 10.48
CA PRO A 174 19.28 -1.91 11.64
C PRO A 174 18.76 -1.45 13.02
N ALA A 175 17.66 -0.69 13.10
CA ALA A 175 17.07 -0.23 14.35
C ALA A 175 16.41 -1.38 15.16
N ALA A 176 17.23 -2.16 15.87
CA ALA A 176 16.81 -3.39 16.54
C ALA A 176 15.68 -3.21 17.56
N SER A 177 15.47 -2.00 18.08
CA SER A 177 14.44 -1.64 19.06
C SER A 177 13.13 -1.08 18.46
N LEU A 178 12.95 -1.09 17.14
CA LEU A 178 11.75 -0.55 16.47
C LEU A 178 11.01 -1.59 15.65
N TRP A 179 9.70 -1.72 15.87
CA TRP A 179 8.81 -2.62 15.15
C TRP A 179 7.58 -1.90 14.60
N ILE A 180 7.07 -2.38 13.48
CA ILE A 180 5.84 -1.89 12.85
C ILE A 180 4.83 -3.04 12.72
N ALA A 181 3.59 -2.80 13.13
CA ALA A 181 2.48 -3.74 12.99
C ALA A 181 1.19 -2.99 12.61
N ASN A 182 0.07 -3.72 12.56
CA ASN A 182 -1.25 -3.08 12.52
C ASN A 182 -1.96 -3.07 13.88
N ASN A 183 -2.98 -2.21 14.01
CA ASN A 183 -3.70 -2.01 15.28
C ASN A 183 -4.31 -3.30 15.83
N ALA A 184 -4.81 -4.17 14.95
CA ALA A 184 -5.33 -5.49 15.32
C ALA A 184 -4.29 -6.39 16.01
N SER A 185 -3.03 -6.29 15.59
CA SER A 185 -1.96 -7.08 16.19
C SER A 185 -1.50 -6.51 17.52
N ALA A 186 -1.57 -5.18 17.69
CA ALA A 186 -1.16 -4.50 18.92
C ALA A 186 -1.84 -5.11 20.15
N GLU A 187 -3.13 -5.38 20.09
CA GLU A 187 -3.90 -5.94 21.22
C GLU A 187 -3.44 -7.32 21.65
N LYS A 188 -2.81 -8.09 20.76
CA LYS A 188 -2.34 -9.45 21.06
C LYS A 188 -0.87 -9.52 21.44
N VAL A 189 -0.07 -8.59 20.94
CA VAL A 189 1.41 -8.64 21.06
C VAL A 189 1.98 -7.56 21.97
N TYR A 190 1.17 -6.64 22.51
CA TYR A 190 1.66 -5.51 23.30
C TYR A 190 2.55 -5.92 24.48
N ALA A 191 2.35 -7.12 25.04
CA ALA A 191 3.12 -7.61 26.18
C ALA A 191 4.61 -7.82 25.86
N ASP A 192 4.96 -7.96 24.57
CA ASP A 192 6.34 -8.08 24.11
C ASP A 192 7.06 -6.73 23.97
N PHE A 193 6.36 -5.61 24.19
CA PHE A 193 6.85 -4.27 23.92
C PHE A 193 6.74 -3.36 25.14
N ASP A 194 7.82 -2.60 25.40
CA ASP A 194 7.87 -1.63 26.50
C ASP A 194 7.07 -0.37 26.19
N ILE A 195 6.94 -0.04 24.89
CA ILE A 195 6.26 1.16 24.40
C ILE A 195 5.42 0.79 23.18
N VAL A 196 4.15 1.23 23.16
CA VAL A 196 3.25 1.06 22.02
C VAL A 196 2.72 2.42 21.56
N ILE A 197 2.94 2.73 20.29
CA ILE A 197 2.51 3.97 19.64
C ILE A 197 1.45 3.61 18.61
N CYS A 198 0.22 4.04 18.83
CA CYS A 198 -0.92 3.65 18.00
C CYS A 198 -1.56 4.84 17.28
N CYS A 199 -1.61 4.77 15.96
CA CYS A 199 -2.39 5.68 15.12
C CYS A 199 -3.81 5.13 14.93
N SER A 200 -4.79 5.82 15.50
CA SER A 200 -6.22 5.49 15.35
C SER A 200 -7.09 6.71 15.64
N VAL A 201 -8.36 6.65 15.23
CA VAL A 201 -9.36 7.68 15.57
C VAL A 201 -9.63 7.68 17.07
N THR A 202 -9.87 6.50 17.63
CA THR A 202 -10.23 6.31 19.03
C THR A 202 -9.09 5.69 19.83
N VAL A 203 -8.96 6.10 21.08
CA VAL A 203 -8.01 5.51 22.03
C VAL A 203 -8.38 4.04 22.27
N ASN A 204 -7.38 3.16 22.33
CA ASN A 204 -7.58 1.79 22.77
C ASN A 204 -7.61 1.74 24.31
N ALA A 205 -8.79 1.48 24.88
CA ALA A 205 -9.00 1.47 26.33
C ALA A 205 -8.14 0.41 27.03
N MET A 206 -8.04 -0.80 26.45
CA MET A 206 -7.24 -1.88 27.02
C MET A 206 -5.76 -1.51 27.09
N LEU A 207 -5.17 -1.03 25.98
CA LEU A 207 -3.78 -0.63 25.95
C LEU A 207 -3.50 0.55 26.89
N THR A 208 -4.44 1.48 27.02
CA THR A 208 -4.33 2.61 27.95
C THR A 208 -4.30 2.12 29.41
N THR A 209 -5.14 1.16 29.78
CA THR A 209 -5.17 0.59 31.13
C THR A 209 -3.90 -0.19 31.45
N VAL A 210 -3.42 -1.01 30.52
CA VAL A 210 -2.31 -1.93 30.78
C VAL A 210 -0.95 -1.20 30.71
N LEU A 211 -0.71 -0.41 29.66
CA LEU A 211 0.58 0.22 29.43
C LEU A 211 0.69 1.62 30.06
N LYS A 212 -0.43 2.26 30.42
CA LYS A 212 -0.46 3.58 31.07
C LYS A 212 0.40 4.60 30.31
N THR A 213 1.50 5.05 30.91
CA THR A 213 2.42 6.02 30.34
C THR A 213 3.24 5.50 29.17
N SER A 214 3.32 4.18 28.98
CA SER A 214 4.01 3.53 27.87
C SER A 214 3.15 3.41 26.60
N TYR A 215 1.87 3.79 26.68
CA TYR A 215 1.00 3.87 25.51
C TYR A 215 0.92 5.32 25.00
N VAL A 216 1.23 5.50 23.72
CA VAL A 216 1.12 6.80 23.04
C VAL A 216 0.07 6.69 21.94
N HIS A 217 -1.04 7.39 22.13
CA HIS A 217 -2.08 7.49 21.11
C HIS A 217 -1.85 8.72 20.23
N LEU A 218 -1.79 8.49 18.92
CA LEU A 218 -1.76 9.52 17.88
C LEU A 218 -3.12 9.53 17.20
N ALA A 219 -3.89 10.60 17.45
CA ALA A 219 -5.27 10.73 17.00
C ALA A 219 -5.32 11.00 15.49
N CYS A 220 -5.37 9.94 14.69
CA CYS A 220 -5.32 10.00 13.22
C CYS A 220 -6.44 9.14 12.63
N SER A 221 -7.22 9.73 11.73
CA SER A 221 -8.14 9.01 10.84
C SER A 221 -7.39 8.23 9.76
N ASN A 222 -8.11 7.49 8.92
CA ASN A 222 -7.49 6.76 7.82
C ASN A 222 -7.29 7.65 6.57
N GLY A 223 -6.41 7.20 5.68
CA GLY A 223 -6.16 7.85 4.40
C GLY A 223 -5.60 9.27 4.51
N LYS A 224 -5.92 10.10 3.52
CA LYS A 224 -5.32 11.44 3.34
C LYS A 224 -5.57 12.38 4.53
N ASN A 225 -6.73 12.27 5.20
CA ASN A 225 -7.05 13.09 6.36
C ASN A 225 -6.16 12.71 7.56
N GLY A 226 -6.01 11.41 7.81
CA GLY A 226 -5.06 10.87 8.77
C GLY A 226 -3.64 11.36 8.56
N SER A 227 -3.17 11.30 7.31
CA SER A 227 -1.85 11.79 6.95
C SER A 227 -1.65 13.26 7.30
N ARG A 228 -2.66 14.12 7.15
CA ARG A 228 -2.58 15.55 7.50
C ARG A 228 -2.56 15.74 9.02
N GLN A 229 -3.44 15.04 9.74
CA GLN A 229 -3.50 15.05 11.22
C GLN A 229 -2.19 14.57 11.84
N LEU A 230 -1.50 13.63 11.20
CA LEU A 230 -0.22 13.12 11.66
C LEU A 230 0.80 14.25 11.93
N ARG A 231 0.80 15.33 11.13
CA ARG A 231 1.73 16.47 11.33
C ARG A 231 1.58 17.10 12.72
N THR A 232 0.36 17.24 13.22
CA THR A 232 0.09 17.85 14.54
C THR A 232 0.28 16.87 15.69
N GLU A 233 0.26 15.57 15.39
CA GLU A 233 0.39 14.50 16.38
C GLU A 233 1.85 14.08 16.62
N LEU A 234 2.72 14.14 15.60
CA LEU A 234 4.15 13.79 15.69
C LEU A 234 4.93 14.51 16.83
N PRO A 235 4.64 15.77 17.21
CA PRO A 235 5.27 16.40 18.37
C PRO A 235 5.10 15.63 19.69
N LYS A 236 4.04 14.82 19.85
CA LYS A 236 3.83 13.96 21.04
C LYS A 236 4.94 12.92 21.21
N LEU A 237 5.66 12.57 20.15
CA LEU A 237 6.80 11.65 20.20
C LEU A 237 7.96 12.18 21.04
N ARG A 238 8.03 13.50 21.31
CA ARG A 238 9.06 14.07 22.21
C ARG A 238 8.98 13.49 23.62
N LEU A 239 7.79 13.06 24.05
CA LEU A 239 7.56 12.42 25.35
C LEU A 239 8.19 11.02 25.44
N LEU A 240 8.63 10.44 24.31
CA LEU A 240 9.28 9.14 24.27
C LEU A 240 10.74 9.22 24.70
N ALA A 241 11.43 10.32 24.41
CA ALA A 241 12.87 10.44 24.66
C ALA A 241 13.23 10.24 26.14
N SER A 242 12.35 10.61 27.08
CA SER A 242 12.54 10.41 28.51
C SER A 242 12.16 9.01 29.02
N LYS A 243 11.53 8.17 28.18
CA LYS A 243 10.98 6.86 28.55
C LYS A 243 11.69 5.68 27.89
N ILE A 244 12.43 5.94 26.81
CA ILE A 244 13.14 4.89 26.08
C ILE A 244 14.48 4.62 26.76
N SER A 245 14.84 3.34 26.84
CA SER A 245 16.17 2.84 27.22
C SER A 245 16.79 2.04 26.06
N GLN A 246 18.07 1.66 26.16
CA GLN A 246 18.76 0.99 25.06
C GLN A 246 18.18 -0.40 24.76
N SER A 247 17.55 -1.03 25.75
CA SER A 247 16.87 -2.32 25.63
C SER A 247 15.38 -2.20 25.32
N SER A 248 14.83 -0.98 25.26
CA SER A 248 13.39 -0.79 25.09
C SER A 248 12.92 -1.24 23.73
N ARG A 249 11.80 -1.95 23.70
CA ARG A 249 11.13 -2.40 22.48
C ARG A 249 9.95 -1.49 22.16
N ILE A 250 10.00 -0.85 21.00
CA ILE A 250 9.00 0.14 20.55
C ILE A 250 8.16 -0.47 19.42
N LEU A 251 6.85 -0.55 19.62
CA LEU A 251 5.89 -0.94 18.60
C LEU A 251 5.16 0.28 18.06
N VAL A 252 5.10 0.41 16.73
CA VAL A 252 4.33 1.45 16.04
C VAL A 252 3.23 0.81 15.21
N THR A 253 1.99 1.24 15.38
CA THR A 253 0.84 0.67 14.66
C THR A 253 -0.06 1.71 14.02
N CYS A 254 -0.73 1.31 12.94
CA CYS A 254 -1.87 2.00 12.36
C CYS A 254 -2.86 0.95 11.82
N GLU A 255 -3.97 1.35 11.20
CA GLU A 255 -4.98 0.41 10.71
C GLU A 255 -4.40 -0.73 9.84
N THR A 256 -3.53 -0.39 8.89
CA THR A 256 -2.94 -1.36 7.95
C THR A 256 -1.50 -1.77 8.30
N GLY A 257 -0.80 -0.97 9.11
CA GLY A 257 0.65 -1.08 9.32
C GLY A 257 1.50 -0.72 8.09
N LYS A 258 0.91 -0.14 7.03
CA LYS A 258 1.59 0.17 5.75
C LYS A 258 1.80 1.66 5.48
N ASP A 259 1.07 2.54 6.17
CA ASP A 259 1.07 3.98 5.89
C ASP A 259 1.49 4.84 7.10
N LEU A 260 0.55 5.23 7.97
CA LEU A 260 0.83 6.15 9.08
C LEU A 260 1.89 5.60 10.04
N ALA A 261 1.84 4.31 10.35
CA ALA A 261 2.83 3.65 11.20
C ALA A 261 4.25 3.73 10.60
N VAL A 262 4.36 3.61 9.28
CA VAL A 262 5.64 3.80 8.55
C VAL A 262 6.11 5.24 8.67
N GLY A 263 5.20 6.21 8.58
CA GLY A 263 5.52 7.63 8.77
C GLY A 263 6.01 7.94 10.19
N VAL A 264 5.35 7.41 11.22
CA VAL A 264 5.76 7.57 12.63
C VAL A 264 7.10 6.89 12.89
N ALA A 265 7.28 5.66 12.44
CA ALA A 265 8.55 4.95 12.55
C ALA A 265 9.68 5.72 11.85
N LEU A 266 9.42 6.29 10.67
CA LEU A 266 10.39 7.13 9.96
C LEU A 266 10.78 8.38 10.77
N ALA A 267 9.82 9.05 11.41
CA ALA A 267 10.09 10.19 12.27
C ALA A 267 10.95 9.79 13.48
N ILE A 268 10.66 8.65 14.11
CA ILE A 268 11.45 8.07 15.19
C ILE A 268 12.88 7.76 14.74
N LEU A 269 13.06 7.11 13.58
CA LEU A 269 14.37 6.79 13.02
C LEU A 269 15.22 8.02 12.71
N CYS A 270 14.58 9.12 12.28
CA CYS A 270 15.29 10.36 11.98
C CYS A 270 15.66 11.15 13.24
N THR A 271 14.94 10.98 14.34
CA THR A 271 15.13 11.78 15.56
C THR A 271 15.90 11.07 16.66
N LEU A 272 15.73 9.75 16.80
CA LEU A 272 16.24 8.98 17.92
C LEU A 272 17.32 7.96 17.54
N TYR A 273 17.58 7.73 16.24
CA TYR A 273 18.53 6.70 15.81
C TYR A 273 19.72 7.28 15.06
N SER A 274 20.90 6.75 15.37
CA SER A 274 22.18 7.01 14.70
C SER A 274 22.28 6.30 13.34
N SER A 275 23.29 6.67 12.55
CA SER A 275 23.56 6.12 11.22
C SER A 275 23.73 4.59 11.20
N ASP A 276 24.20 3.99 12.30
CA ASP A 276 24.38 2.55 12.48
C ASP A 276 23.16 1.84 13.11
N GLY A 277 22.08 2.57 13.38
CA GLY A 277 20.83 2.00 13.90
C GLY A 277 20.78 1.84 15.41
N ARG A 278 21.69 2.48 16.14
CA ARG A 278 21.64 2.54 17.61
C ARG A 278 20.75 3.68 18.07
N LEU A 279 20.11 3.48 19.21
CA LEU A 279 19.30 4.51 19.83
C LEU A 279 20.21 5.56 20.50
N ARG A 280 19.91 6.84 20.28
CA ARG A 280 20.59 8.00 20.88
C ARG A 280 19.85 8.42 22.15
N LEU A 281 20.36 7.98 23.30
CA LEU A 281 19.83 8.33 24.62
C LEU A 281 20.52 9.57 25.17
N GLY A 282 20.22 10.75 24.60
CA GLY A 282 20.54 12.05 25.21
C GLY A 282 22.00 12.29 25.66
N SER A 283 22.99 11.53 25.16
CA SER A 283 24.39 11.77 25.46
C SER A 283 24.83 13.07 24.78
N THR A 284 25.37 13.99 25.58
CA THR A 284 25.80 15.34 25.19
C THR A 284 26.84 15.40 24.07
N ASP A 285 27.45 14.27 23.72
CA ASP A 285 28.63 14.21 22.85
C ASP A 285 28.29 13.86 21.39
N GLU A 286 27.07 13.43 21.09
CA GLU A 286 26.62 13.21 19.70
C GLU A 286 25.80 14.39 19.19
N VAL A 287 26.38 15.16 18.26
CA VAL A 287 25.63 16.15 17.49
C VAL A 287 24.52 15.41 16.73
N PRO A 288 23.24 15.76 16.90
CA PRO A 288 22.17 15.16 16.13
C PRO A 288 22.46 15.35 14.64
N ASP A 289 22.36 14.28 13.85
CA ASP A 289 22.51 14.40 12.39
C ASP A 289 21.57 15.49 11.90
N PHE A 290 22.10 16.46 11.14
CA PHE A 290 21.27 17.49 10.54
C PHE A 290 20.18 16.81 9.69
N VAL A 291 18.92 16.99 10.10
CA VAL A 291 17.81 16.31 9.46
C VAL A 291 17.63 16.87 8.06
N SER A 292 17.99 16.06 7.08
CA SER A 292 18.03 16.46 5.67
C SER A 292 17.19 15.51 4.82
N LYS A 293 16.76 15.96 3.64
CA LYS A 293 16.04 15.10 2.69
C LYS A 293 16.80 13.79 2.37
N PRO A 294 18.13 13.79 2.17
CA PRO A 294 18.90 12.56 2.02
C PRO A 294 18.80 11.62 3.23
N LEU A 295 18.92 12.14 4.46
CA LEU A 295 18.80 11.34 5.69
C LEU A 295 17.42 10.69 5.77
N ILE A 296 16.35 11.46 5.55
CA ILE A 296 14.97 10.95 5.60
C ILE A 296 14.77 9.84 4.56
N LYS A 297 15.29 10.02 3.34
CA LYS A 297 15.22 8.99 2.30
C LYS A 297 16.00 7.73 2.66
N HIS A 298 17.17 7.86 3.29
CA HIS A 298 17.97 6.74 3.76
C HIS A 298 17.27 5.99 4.91
N ARG A 299 16.72 6.70 5.90
CA ARG A 299 15.92 6.06 6.97
C ARG A 299 14.67 5.36 6.45
N LEU A 300 14.04 5.92 5.41
CA LEU A 300 12.91 5.27 4.76
C LEU A 300 13.34 3.97 4.07
N SER A 301 14.52 3.93 3.45
CA SER A 301 15.00 2.71 2.79
C SER A 301 15.17 1.56 3.77
N TRP A 302 15.53 1.83 5.04
CA TRP A 302 15.59 0.81 6.10
C TRP A 302 14.25 0.12 6.33
N ILE A 303 13.16 0.90 6.38
CA ILE A 303 11.81 0.37 6.52
C ILE A 303 11.44 -0.42 5.25
N MET A 304 11.68 0.15 4.06
CA MET A 304 11.30 -0.49 2.79
C MET A 304 12.01 -1.82 2.54
N VAL A 305 13.24 -2.00 3.04
CA VAL A 305 13.95 -3.29 2.97
C VAL A 305 13.28 -4.33 3.86
N CYS A 306 12.89 -3.96 5.08
CA CYS A 306 12.29 -4.88 6.03
C CYS A 306 10.81 -5.15 5.73
N MET A 307 10.14 -4.22 5.06
CA MET A 307 8.72 -4.24 4.74
C MET A 307 8.51 -3.80 3.28
N PRO A 308 8.76 -4.67 2.29
CA PRO A 308 8.68 -4.30 0.88
C PRO A 308 7.28 -3.86 0.43
N ASP A 309 6.24 -4.31 1.13
CA ASP A 309 4.84 -3.94 0.90
C ASP A 309 4.39 -2.72 1.73
N ALA A 310 5.29 -2.05 2.44
CA ALA A 310 5.05 -0.74 3.03
C ALA A 310 4.71 0.27 1.91
N ALA A 311 3.70 1.09 2.14
CA ALA A 311 3.18 2.01 1.14
C ALA A 311 2.81 3.36 1.77
N PRO A 312 3.77 4.09 2.38
CA PRO A 312 3.49 5.39 2.96
C PRO A 312 3.02 6.36 1.87
N SER A 313 1.87 6.97 2.11
CA SER A 313 1.27 7.89 1.16
C SER A 313 2.14 9.15 0.99
N ARG A 314 2.01 9.83 -0.16
CA ARG A 314 2.70 11.11 -0.37
C ARG A 314 2.36 12.13 0.73
N ALA A 315 1.11 12.14 1.19
CA ALA A 315 0.66 13.03 2.25
C ALA A 315 1.34 12.68 3.59
N THR A 316 1.46 11.39 3.92
CA THR A 316 2.15 10.92 5.14
C THR A 316 3.61 11.38 5.13
N LEU A 317 4.32 11.17 4.02
CA LEU A 317 5.70 11.61 3.89
C LEU A 317 5.84 13.14 3.93
N GLN A 318 4.88 13.89 3.39
CA GLN A 318 4.88 15.35 3.49
C GLN A 318 4.74 15.82 4.95
N SER A 319 3.85 15.19 5.72
CA SER A 319 3.69 15.50 7.15
C SER A 319 4.93 15.18 7.96
N VAL A 320 5.59 14.05 7.69
CA VAL A 320 6.87 13.69 8.33
C VAL A 320 7.97 14.70 7.97
N ASN A 321 8.12 15.03 6.68
CA ASN A 321 9.11 16.02 6.24
C ASN A 321 8.89 17.39 6.90
N ALA A 322 7.64 17.81 7.00
CA ALA A 322 7.29 19.09 7.61
C ALA A 322 7.50 19.10 9.13
N TYR A 323 7.27 17.97 9.80
CA TYR A 323 7.63 17.82 11.22
C TYR A 323 9.14 17.88 11.45
N LEU A 324 9.91 17.23 10.57
CA LEU A 324 11.36 17.07 10.71
C LEU A 324 12.18 18.29 10.28
N MET A 325 11.72 19.04 9.27
CA MET A 325 12.48 20.13 8.65
C MET A 325 11.81 21.51 8.76
N GLY A 326 10.57 21.61 9.26
CA GLY A 326 9.77 22.84 9.31
C GLY A 326 8.85 23.01 8.11
#